data_AF-A0A920KMQ2-F1
#
_entry.id   AF-A0A920KMQ2-F1
#
_cell.length_a   1.000
_cell.length_b   1.000
_cell.length_c   1.000
_cell.angle_alpha   90.00
_cell.angle_beta   90.00
_cell.angle_gamma   90.00
#
_symmetry.space_group_name_H-M   'P 1'
#
loop_
_entity.id
_entity.type
_entity.pdbx_description
1 polymer ?
#
loop_
_entity_poly.entity_id
_entity_poly.type
_entity_poly.pdbx_seq_one_letter_code
_entity_poly.pdbx_strand_id
1 'polypeptide(L)' 'MVNSNEVRNKFLGYFQDNGHSINKSSPLVPLNDPSLLFTMLEWFNLKLFYRY' A
#
# COMPACT_ATOMS: atom_id res chain seq x y z
N MET A 1 -12.33 13.55 -20.53
CA MET A 1 -11.98 13.77 -19.11
C MET A 1 -11.40 12.48 -18.58
N VAL A 2 -10.25 12.50 -17.91
CA VAL A 2 -9.61 11.28 -17.41
C VAL A 2 -10.28 10.87 -16.10
N ASN A 3 -10.63 9.59 -15.95
CA ASN A 3 -11.23 9.04 -14.75
C ASN A 3 -10.13 8.70 -13.72
N SER A 4 -10.35 8.99 -12.44
CA SER A 4 -9.42 8.65 -11.35
C SER A 4 -9.02 7.17 -11.34
N ASN A 5 -9.93 6.26 -11.71
CA ASN A 5 -9.64 4.83 -11.84
C ASN A 5 -8.64 4.54 -12.97
N GLU A 6 -8.74 5.28 -14.06
CA GLU A 6 -7.83 5.14 -15.21
C GLU A 6 -6.41 5.61 -14.86
N VAL A 7 -6.29 6.72 -14.11
CA VAL A 7 -5.00 7.21 -13.59
C VAL A 7 -4.37 6.18 -12.65
N ARG A 8 -5.16 5.62 -11.72
CA ARG A 8 -4.69 4.56 -10.82
C ARG A 8 -4.15 3.37 -11.58
N ASN A 9 -4.88 2.89 -12.58
CA ASN A 9 -4.46 1.73 -13.36
C ASN A 9 -3.18 2.00 -14.17
N LYS A 10 -3.04 3.19 -14.75
CA LYS A 10 -1.81 3.60 -15.46
C LYS A 10 -0.60 3.64 -14.52
N PHE A 11 -0.76 4.21 -13.32
CA PHE A 11 0.29 4.25 -12.31
C PHE A 11 0.71 2.85 -11.87
N LEU A 12 -0.26 1.99 -11.54
CA LEU A 12 0.01 0.61 -11.12
C LEU A 12 0.67 -0.23 -12.23
N GLY A 13 0.19 -0.08 -13.48
CA GLY A 13 0.75 -0.77 -14.64
C GLY A 13 2.22 -0.39 -14.91
N TYR A 14 2.55 0.90 -14.84
CA TYR A 14 3.94 1.34 -14.99
C TYR A 14 4.89 0.64 -14.00
N PHE A 15 4.53 0.56 -12.72
CA PHE A 15 5.39 -0.10 -11.73
C PHE A 15 5.39 -1.61 -11.87
N GLN A 16 4.27 -2.21 -12.30
CA GLN A 16 4.20 -3.65 -12.60
C GLN A 16 5.15 -4.04 -13.73
N ASP A 17 5.19 -3.26 -14.81
CA ASP A 17 6.08 -3.49 -15.95
C ASP A 17 7.57 -3.35 -15.56
N ASN A 18 7.86 -2.54 -14.53
CA ASN A 18 9.20 -2.42 -13.93
C ASN A 18 9.51 -3.50 -12.87
N GLY A 19 8.66 -4.53 -12.75
CA GLY A 19 8.89 -5.68 -11.85
C GLY A 19 8.36 -5.51 -10.43
N HIS A 20 7.62 -4.43 -10.12
CA HIS A 20 7.00 -4.28 -8.80
C HIS A 20 5.69 -5.07 -8.70
N SER A 21 5.49 -5.75 -7.58
CA SER A 21 4.23 -6.47 -7.32
C SER A 21 3.14 -5.52 -6.85
N ILE A 22 1.93 -5.65 -7.42
CA ILE A 22 0.75 -4.89 -6.97
C ILE A 22 0.21 -5.55 -5.68
N ASN A 23 0.44 -4.89 -4.55
CA ASN A 23 -0.04 -5.34 -3.25
C ASN A 23 -1.29 -4.57 -2.82
N LYS A 24 -2.09 -5.18 -1.95
CA LYS A 24 -3.23 -4.50 -1.32
C LYS A 24 -2.73 -3.48 -0.30
N SER A 25 -3.42 -2.35 -0.21
CA SER A 25 -3.14 -1.32 0.78
C SER A 25 -3.30 -1.86 2.20
N SER A 26 -2.59 -1.24 3.14
CA SER A 26 -2.75 -1.53 4.57
C SER A 26 -4.18 -1.24 5.05
N PRO A 27 -4.70 -2.02 6.01
CA PRO A 27 -5.97 -1.71 6.64
C PRO A 27 -5.90 -0.35 7.33
N LEU A 28 -7.02 0.38 7.39
CA LEU A 28 -7.08 1.71 8.01
C LEU A 28 -6.74 1.66 9.51
N VAL A 29 -7.20 0.62 10.20
CA VAL A 29 -6.90 0.39 11.61
C VAL A 29 -5.77 -0.65 11.71
N PRO A 30 -4.65 -0.31 12.38
CA PRO A 30 -3.53 -1.21 12.52
C PRO A 30 -3.88 -2.39 13.42
N LEU A 31 -3.60 -3.62 12.98
CA LEU A 31 -3.96 -4.84 13.72
C LEU A 31 -3.02 -5.15 14.90
N ASN A 32 -1.76 -4.72 14.84
CA ASN A 32 -0.69 -5.22 15.73
C ASN A 32 0.13 -4.12 16.43
N ASP A 33 -0.37 -2.87 16.46
CA ASP A 33 0.32 -1.77 17.14
C ASP A 33 -0.68 -0.92 17.93
N PRO A 34 -0.88 -1.21 19.23
CA PRO A 34 -1.85 -0.51 20.06
C PRO A 34 -1.45 0.95 20.36
N SER A 35 -0.24 1.37 19.98
CA SER A 35 0.19 2.78 20.11
C SER A 35 -0.30 3.66 18.95
N LEU A 36 -0.83 3.06 17.88
CA LEU A 36 -1.30 3.75 16.68
C LEU A 36 -2.82 3.68 16.57
N LEU A 37 -3.45 4.83 16.38
CA LEU A 37 -4.89 4.93 16.15
C LEU A 37 -5.28 4.57 14.69
N PHE A 38 -4.43 4.91 13.72
CA PHE A 38 -4.64 4.66 12.30
C PHE A 38 -3.34 4.34 11.56
N THR A 39 -3.44 3.65 10.42
CA THR A 39 -2.31 3.43 9.52
C THR A 39 -1.93 4.73 8.84
N MET A 40 -0.81 5.31 9.28
CA MET A 40 -0.33 6.58 8.74
C MET A 40 0.43 6.43 7.42
N LEU A 41 1.04 5.27 7.14
CA LEU A 41 1.95 5.04 6.01
C LEU A 41 1.88 3.60 5.48
N GLU A 42 2.13 3.40 4.18
CA GLU A 42 2.11 2.05 3.55
C GLU A 42 3.14 1.07 4.11
N TRP A 43 4.31 1.56 4.53
CA TRP A 43 5.36 0.73 5.14
C TRP A 43 4.89 -0.02 6.41
N PHE A 44 3.75 0.36 7.00
CA PHE A 44 3.20 -0.34 8.15
C PHE A 44 2.92 -1.83 7.89
N ASN A 45 2.45 -2.20 6.70
CA ASN A 45 2.30 -3.62 6.30
C ASN A 45 3.65 -4.36 6.23
N LEU A 46 4.73 -3.64 5.92
CA LEU A 46 6.08 -4.20 5.80
C LEU A 46 6.75 -4.37 7.17
N LYS A 47 6.33 -3.61 8.19
CA LYS A 47 6.85 -3.76 9.56
C LYS A 47 6.72 -5.18 10.11
N LEU A 48 5.74 -5.97 9.67
CA LEU A 48 5.60 -7.38 10.08
C LEU A 48 6.64 -8.30 9.42
N PHE A 49 7.10 -7.95 8.22
CA PHE A 49 8.09 -8.72 7.47
C PHE A 49 9.52 -8.44 7.95
N TYR A 50 9.84 -7.17 8.22
CA TYR A 50 11.20 -6.73 8.61
C TYR A 50 11.48 -6.78 10.11
N ARG A 51 10.61 -7.41 10.92
CA ARG A 51 10.76 -7.47 12.39
C ARG A 51 11.64 -8.64 12.89
N TYR A 52 12.49 -9.19 12.03
CA TYR A 52 13.52 -10.17 12.36
C TYR A 52 14.90 -9.57 12.14
#